data_AF-A0A4V1BWW4-F1
#
_entry.id   AF-A0A4V1BWW4-F1
#
_cell.length_a   1.000
_cell.length_b   1.000
_cell.length_c   1.000
_cell.angle_alpha   90.00
_cell.angle_beta   90.00
_cell.angle_gamma   90.00
#
_symmetry.space_group_name_H-M   'P 1'
#
loop_
_entity.id
_entity.type
_entity.pdbx_description
1 polymer ?
#
loop_
_entity_poly.entity_id
_entity_poly.type
_entity_poly.pdbx_seq_one_letter_code
_entity_poly.pdbx_strand_id
1 'polypeptide(L)'
;MPHLFNLLDVANTEVSELHTTLSVRLPTESICKQVIAYFKNISHGQTKATKSNDYESTVYFNRGSKHRELCIYYKAFELAKRLGEIQRKLRVNPNDEVLLNQFAILNDKRLTDFANNLLRLEGRLKKRFLKDNQIPVNFSALCLYQQHYERGGANLIYDLWMKSFDDLLTALRGMEMNIYDDEHIFERLKLHYYSTTPKGNISYAKAQRIFGFYRRLVNEGFYNVLNSMSRMTFWRYLTLLTDIGISKSQLQNLTGDKSNVIPFYKVIHIDFSQQRPDWYVEPISVFERQNNIYPFKQVANA
;
A
#
# COMPACT_ATOMS: atom_id res chain seq x y z
N MET A 1 35.63 12.17 -17.49
CA MET A 1 34.32 12.85 -17.55
C MET A 1 34.18 14.01 -16.53
N PRO A 2 34.98 15.11 -16.56
CA PRO A 2 34.71 16.28 -15.70
C PRO A 2 33.78 17.34 -16.31
N HIS A 3 33.57 17.35 -17.64
CA HIS A 3 32.86 18.46 -18.30
C HIS A 3 31.34 18.43 -18.15
N LEU A 4 30.71 17.27 -17.97
CA LEU A 4 29.24 17.20 -17.85
C LEU A 4 28.75 17.81 -16.54
N PHE A 5 29.46 17.60 -15.42
CA PHE A 5 29.07 18.12 -14.11
C PHE A 5 29.01 19.65 -14.09
N ASN A 6 29.98 20.31 -14.73
CA ASN A 6 30.04 21.77 -14.82
C ASN A 6 28.92 22.38 -15.67
N LEU A 7 28.20 21.57 -16.47
CA LEU A 7 27.05 22.00 -17.26
C LEU A 7 25.71 21.78 -16.54
N LEU A 8 25.72 21.16 -15.35
CA LEU A 8 24.53 20.87 -14.57
C LEU A 8 24.34 21.91 -13.47
N ASP A 9 23.11 22.37 -13.27
CA ASP A 9 22.73 23.14 -12.08
C ASP A 9 22.49 22.18 -10.90
N VAL A 10 23.61 21.67 -10.36
CA VAL A 10 23.59 20.70 -9.27
C VAL A 10 22.95 21.29 -8.01
N ALA A 11 23.17 22.59 -7.76
CA ALA A 11 22.65 23.28 -6.57
C ALA A 11 21.11 23.32 -6.56
N ASN A 12 20.47 23.50 -7.72
CA ASN A 12 19.02 23.53 -7.84
C ASN A 12 18.39 22.17 -8.23
N THR A 13 19.10 21.05 -8.02
CA THR A 13 18.53 19.72 -8.23
C THR A 13 17.26 19.53 -7.39
N GLU A 14 16.16 19.13 -8.03
CA GLU A 14 14.88 18.89 -7.36
C GLU A 14 14.47 17.42 -7.41
N VAL A 15 13.90 16.95 -6.30
CA VAL A 15 13.22 15.66 -6.19
C VAL A 15 11.83 15.77 -6.79
N SER A 16 11.63 15.12 -7.93
CA SER A 16 10.33 15.01 -8.60
C SER A 16 9.41 13.99 -7.91
N GLU A 17 10.01 12.95 -7.33
CA GLU A 17 9.33 11.80 -6.77
C GLU A 17 10.19 11.09 -5.71
N LEU A 18 9.56 10.74 -4.59
CA LEU A 18 10.16 9.97 -3.51
C LEU A 18 9.34 8.70 -3.29
N HIS A 19 9.99 7.54 -3.34
CA HIS A 19 9.34 6.26 -3.06
C HIS A 19 9.59 5.86 -1.62
N THR A 20 8.52 5.72 -0.86
CA THR A 20 8.55 5.16 0.50
C THR A 20 8.08 3.71 0.41
N THR A 21 8.84 2.76 0.95
CA THR A 21 8.52 1.34 0.80
C THR A 21 8.58 0.63 2.13
N LEU A 22 7.51 -0.10 2.44
CA LEU A 22 7.51 -1.09 3.50
C LEU A 22 7.04 -2.43 3.00
N SER A 23 7.40 -3.45 3.75
CA SER A 23 7.13 -4.83 3.41
C SER A 23 6.59 -5.54 4.64
N VAL A 24 5.62 -6.42 4.41
CA VAL A 24 5.06 -7.31 5.43
C VAL A 24 5.20 -8.75 4.97
N ARG A 25 5.68 -9.61 5.86
CA ARG A 25 5.75 -11.04 5.60
C ARG A 25 4.43 -11.70 6.00
N LEU A 26 3.83 -12.40 5.04
CA LEU A 26 2.60 -13.15 5.23
C LEU A 26 2.91 -14.65 5.34
N PRO A 27 1.98 -15.48 5.82
CA PRO A 27 2.28 -16.90 6.05
C PRO A 27 2.49 -17.69 4.75
N THR A 28 1.77 -17.35 3.68
CA THR A 28 1.82 -18.07 2.39
C THR A 28 1.59 -17.13 1.21
N GLU A 29 1.99 -17.57 0.02
CA GLU A 29 1.72 -16.89 -1.25
C GLU A 29 0.21 -16.70 -1.48
N SER A 30 -0.60 -17.70 -1.15
CA SER A 30 -2.07 -17.60 -1.29
C SER A 30 -2.62 -16.44 -0.46
N ILE A 31 -2.11 -16.26 0.77
CA ILE A 31 -2.50 -15.13 1.61
C ILE A 31 -2.02 -13.80 1.01
N CYS A 32 -0.81 -13.72 0.43
CA CYS A 32 -0.37 -12.52 -0.30
C CYS A 32 -1.36 -12.13 -1.40
N LYS A 33 -1.75 -13.11 -2.23
CA LYS A 33 -2.70 -12.90 -3.33
C LYS A 33 -4.08 -12.48 -2.83
N GLN A 34 -4.58 -13.10 -1.76
CA GLN A 34 -5.86 -12.74 -1.13
C GLN A 34 -5.84 -11.31 -0.58
N VAL A 35 -4.75 -10.90 0.08
CA VAL A 35 -4.59 -9.51 0.57
C VAL A 35 -4.61 -8.53 -0.59
N ILE A 36 -3.90 -8.81 -1.69
CA ILE A 36 -3.91 -7.97 -2.90
C ILE A 36 -5.30 -7.89 -3.51
N ALA A 37 -5.99 -9.03 -3.67
CA ALA A 37 -7.35 -9.10 -4.19
C ALA A 37 -8.32 -8.27 -3.34
N TYR A 38 -8.18 -8.33 -2.01
CA TYR A 38 -8.98 -7.52 -1.10
C TYR A 38 -8.74 -6.01 -1.33
N PHE A 39 -7.47 -5.61 -1.39
CA PHE A 39 -7.08 -4.22 -1.64
C PHE A 39 -7.63 -3.66 -2.96
N LYS A 40 -7.76 -4.48 -4.01
CA LYS A 40 -8.34 -4.06 -5.31
C LYS A 40 -9.77 -3.54 -5.18
N ASN A 41 -10.54 -4.01 -4.22
CA ASN A 41 -11.93 -3.61 -4.05
C ASN A 41 -12.09 -2.41 -3.11
N ILE A 42 -11.04 -2.00 -2.38
CA ILE A 42 -11.12 -0.88 -1.44
C ILE A 42 -11.20 0.44 -2.20
N SER A 43 -12.13 1.29 -1.76
CA SER A 43 -12.15 2.71 -2.08
C SER A 43 -12.51 3.50 -0.84
N HIS A 44 -11.54 4.26 -0.33
CA HIS A 44 -11.67 5.04 0.89
C HIS A 44 -10.99 6.39 0.73
N GLY A 45 -11.60 7.46 1.26
CA GLY A 45 -11.11 8.82 1.08
C GLY A 45 -10.90 9.18 -0.39
N GLN A 46 -9.69 9.65 -0.71
CA GLN A 46 -9.26 9.97 -2.08
C GLN A 46 -8.52 8.81 -2.76
N THR A 47 -8.50 7.62 -2.14
CA THR A 47 -7.76 6.47 -2.62
C THR A 47 -8.69 5.44 -3.27
N LYS A 48 -8.42 5.13 -4.54
CA LYS A 48 -9.15 4.12 -5.33
C LYS A 48 -8.21 3.28 -6.17
N ALA A 49 -8.52 1.99 -6.29
CA ALA A 49 -7.79 1.09 -7.17
C ALA A 49 -7.89 1.55 -8.64
N THR A 50 -6.77 1.43 -9.35
CA THR A 50 -6.66 1.75 -10.77
C THR A 50 -7.09 0.54 -11.58
N LYS A 51 -8.19 0.66 -12.33
CA LYS A 51 -8.83 -0.46 -13.02
C LYS A 51 -8.15 -0.88 -14.34
N SER A 52 -7.14 -0.15 -14.80
CA SER A 52 -6.56 -0.36 -16.14
C SER A 52 -5.65 -1.59 -16.27
N ASN A 53 -5.28 -2.25 -15.16
CA ASN A 53 -4.37 -3.41 -15.17
C ASN A 53 -4.75 -4.41 -14.06
N ASP A 54 -5.43 -5.50 -14.42
CA ASP A 54 -5.83 -6.55 -13.48
C ASP A 54 -4.73 -7.60 -13.31
N TYR A 55 -3.69 -7.28 -12.53
CA TYR A 55 -2.63 -8.24 -12.20
C TYR A 55 -2.98 -8.99 -10.92
N GLU A 56 -2.86 -10.31 -10.91
CA GLU A 56 -3.08 -11.12 -9.69
C GLU A 56 -2.11 -10.73 -8.57
N SER A 57 -0.86 -10.41 -8.92
CA SER A 57 0.24 -10.16 -7.99
C SER A 57 0.47 -8.68 -7.65
N THR A 58 -0.35 -7.75 -8.15
CA THR A 58 -0.11 -6.31 -7.98
C THR A 58 -1.39 -5.50 -8.09
N VAL A 59 -1.54 -4.50 -7.24
CA VAL A 59 -2.59 -3.48 -7.32
C VAL A 59 -1.99 -2.08 -7.23
N TYR A 60 -2.47 -1.19 -8.10
CA TYR A 60 -2.10 0.22 -8.11
C TYR A 60 -3.29 1.08 -7.66
N PHE A 61 -3.02 2.14 -6.92
CA PHE A 61 -4.00 3.14 -6.53
C PHE A 61 -3.64 4.50 -7.09
N ASN A 62 -4.64 5.21 -7.59
CA ASN A 62 -4.50 6.58 -8.10
C ASN A 62 -3.36 6.76 -9.13
N ARG A 63 -3.11 5.79 -10.00
CA ARG A 63 -2.05 5.87 -11.01
C ARG A 63 -2.26 7.12 -11.91
N GLY A 64 -1.19 7.86 -12.16
CA GLY A 64 -1.22 9.15 -12.86
C GLY A 64 -1.49 10.36 -11.96
N SER A 65 -1.64 10.16 -10.64
CA SER A 65 -1.85 11.25 -9.69
C SER A 65 -0.62 12.15 -9.58
N LYS A 66 -0.85 13.47 -9.62
CA LYS A 66 0.18 14.48 -9.33
C LYS A 66 0.55 14.60 -7.86
N HIS A 67 -0.20 13.93 -6.96
CA HIS A 67 0.01 13.98 -5.52
C HIS A 67 0.73 12.70 -5.05
N ARG A 68 0.06 11.55 -5.11
CA ARG A 68 0.66 10.25 -4.76
C ARG A 68 0.03 9.11 -5.55
N GLU A 69 0.82 8.08 -5.82
CA GLU A 69 0.35 6.76 -6.27
C GLU A 69 0.74 5.73 -5.21
N LEU A 70 -0.09 4.71 -5.01
CA LEU A 70 0.27 3.58 -4.15
C LEU A 70 0.37 2.31 -5.00
N CYS A 71 1.31 1.44 -4.65
CA CYS A 71 1.50 0.15 -5.30
C CYS A 71 1.64 -0.91 -4.22
N ILE A 72 0.85 -1.97 -4.30
CA ILE A 72 0.95 -3.12 -3.42
C ILE A 72 1.22 -4.34 -4.29
N TYR A 73 2.32 -5.06 -4.05
CA TYR A 73 2.72 -6.18 -4.90
C TYR A 73 3.43 -7.30 -4.14
N TYR A 74 3.29 -8.51 -4.68
CA TYR A 74 4.01 -9.68 -4.20
C TYR A 74 5.47 -9.64 -4.68
N LYS A 75 6.43 -9.51 -3.75
CA LYS A 75 7.83 -9.24 -4.08
C LYS A 75 8.52 -10.40 -4.80
N ALA A 76 8.21 -11.65 -4.48
CA ALA A 76 8.76 -12.80 -5.19
C ALA A 76 8.37 -12.80 -6.68
N PHE A 77 7.11 -12.47 -6.99
CA PHE A 77 6.64 -12.41 -8.37
C PHE A 77 7.30 -11.26 -9.15
N GLU A 78 7.49 -10.10 -8.52
CA GLU A 78 8.22 -8.98 -9.12
C GLU A 78 9.69 -9.33 -9.40
N LEU A 79 10.37 -9.98 -8.46
CA LEU A 79 11.76 -10.42 -8.62
C LEU A 79 11.89 -11.45 -9.76
N ALA A 80 11.02 -12.45 -9.79
CA ALA A 80 11.02 -13.47 -10.83
C ALA A 80 10.77 -12.86 -12.23
N LYS A 81 9.83 -11.91 -12.33
CA LYS A 81 9.59 -11.16 -13.56
C LYS A 81 10.83 -10.39 -14.00
N ARG A 82 11.50 -9.70 -13.07
CA ARG A 82 12.72 -8.92 -13.35
C ARG A 82 13.87 -9.81 -13.82
N LEU A 83 14.06 -10.97 -13.20
CA LEU A 83 15.05 -11.97 -13.62
C LEU A 83 14.78 -12.46 -15.05
N GLY A 84 13.52 -12.79 -15.37
CA GLY A 84 13.13 -13.20 -16.72
C GLY A 84 13.37 -12.12 -17.77
N GLU A 85 13.17 -10.84 -17.44
CA GLU A 85 13.51 -9.70 -18.32
C GLU A 85 15.01 -9.59 -18.57
N ILE A 86 15.84 -9.72 -17.52
CA ILE A 86 17.30 -9.66 -17.62
C ILE A 86 17.82 -10.83 -18.45
N GLN A 87 17.34 -12.05 -18.20
CA GLN A 87 17.71 -13.25 -18.98
C GLN A 87 17.40 -13.07 -20.46
N ARG A 88 16.24 -12.49 -20.80
CA ARG A 88 15.88 -12.20 -22.20
C ARG A 88 16.85 -11.22 -22.84
N LYS A 89 17.27 -10.18 -22.11
CA LYS A 89 18.24 -9.19 -22.60
C LYS A 89 19.64 -9.79 -22.76
N LEU A 90 20.08 -10.64 -21.82
CA LEU A 90 21.36 -11.35 -21.91
C LEU A 90 21.41 -12.34 -23.07
N ARG A 91 20.29 -12.96 -23.47
CA ARG A 91 20.26 -13.79 -24.68
C ARG A 91 20.58 -13.00 -25.95
N VAL A 92 20.26 -11.70 -25.98
CA VAL A 92 20.56 -10.80 -27.10
C VAL A 92 21.98 -10.22 -26.96
N ASN A 93 22.37 -9.80 -25.76
CA ASN A 93 23.67 -9.22 -25.45
C ASN A 93 24.36 -10.01 -24.31
N PRO A 94 25.00 -11.15 -24.60
CA PRO A 94 25.53 -12.05 -23.56
C PRO A 94 26.65 -11.47 -22.72
N ASN A 95 27.41 -10.52 -23.27
CA ASN A 95 28.60 -9.93 -22.65
C ASN A 95 28.31 -8.58 -21.98
N ASP A 96 27.04 -8.21 -21.78
CA ASP A 96 26.68 -6.98 -21.07
C ASP A 96 26.98 -7.14 -19.57
N GLU A 97 28.10 -6.58 -19.12
CA GLU A 97 28.59 -6.68 -17.74
C GLU A 97 27.60 -6.15 -16.71
N VAL A 98 26.83 -5.11 -17.06
CA VAL A 98 25.83 -4.52 -16.16
C VAL A 98 24.68 -5.51 -15.96
N LEU A 99 24.20 -6.13 -17.04
CA LEU A 99 23.15 -7.14 -16.97
C LEU A 99 23.62 -8.43 -16.27
N LEU A 100 24.87 -8.86 -16.50
CA LEU A 100 25.46 -10.01 -15.82
C LEU A 100 25.55 -9.78 -14.31
N ASN A 101 26.01 -8.59 -13.90
CA ASN A 101 26.08 -8.22 -12.48
C ASN A 101 24.68 -8.14 -11.85
N GLN A 102 23.71 -7.49 -12.52
CA GLN A 102 22.33 -7.46 -12.05
C GLN A 102 21.74 -8.87 -11.92
N PHE A 103 22.01 -9.75 -12.88
CA PHE A 103 21.56 -11.15 -12.84
C PHE A 103 22.16 -11.88 -11.63
N ALA A 104 23.47 -11.78 -11.41
CA ALA A 104 24.15 -12.42 -10.29
C ALA A 104 23.57 -11.98 -8.93
N ILE A 105 23.32 -10.69 -8.75
CA ILE A 105 22.74 -10.13 -7.52
C ILE A 105 21.30 -10.60 -7.32
N LEU A 106 20.46 -10.48 -8.36
CA LEU A 106 19.03 -10.77 -8.24
C LEU A 106 18.73 -12.27 -8.18
N ASN A 107 19.62 -13.11 -8.71
CA ASN A 107 19.50 -14.57 -8.70
C ASN A 107 20.08 -15.20 -7.41
N ASP A 108 20.51 -14.40 -6.43
CA ASP A 108 20.93 -14.92 -5.12
C ASP A 108 19.76 -15.65 -4.45
N LYS A 109 19.99 -16.91 -4.08
CA LYS A 109 18.99 -17.73 -3.39
C LYS A 109 18.51 -17.09 -2.09
N ARG A 110 19.41 -16.46 -1.32
CA ARG A 110 19.06 -15.76 -0.06
C ARG A 110 18.08 -14.61 -0.32
N LEU A 111 18.26 -13.90 -1.43
CA LEU A 111 17.36 -12.81 -1.83
C LEU A 111 16.00 -13.36 -2.29
N THR A 112 16.01 -14.46 -3.03
CA THR A 112 14.78 -15.13 -3.51
C THR A 112 13.97 -15.67 -2.33
N ASP A 113 14.63 -16.36 -1.39
CA ASP A 113 14.02 -16.84 -0.15
C ASP A 113 13.45 -15.69 0.68
N PHE A 114 14.18 -14.57 0.78
CA PHE A 114 13.69 -13.38 1.48
C PHE A 114 12.43 -12.79 0.81
N ALA A 115 12.35 -12.78 -0.51
CA ALA A 115 11.21 -12.25 -1.27
C ALA A 115 9.94 -13.11 -1.15
N ASN A 116 10.06 -14.40 -0.82
CA ASN A 116 8.93 -15.30 -0.66
C ASN A 116 7.99 -14.85 0.45
N ASN A 117 6.67 -14.93 0.19
CA ASN A 117 5.61 -14.44 1.07
C ASN A 117 5.75 -12.98 1.53
N LEU A 118 6.56 -12.16 0.84
CA LEU A 118 6.77 -10.75 1.19
C LEU A 118 5.89 -9.86 0.32
N LEU A 119 4.95 -9.16 0.97
CA LEU A 119 4.11 -8.16 0.32
C LEU A 119 4.75 -6.78 0.48
N ARG A 120 5.03 -6.09 -0.62
CA ARG A 120 5.56 -4.72 -0.62
C ARG A 120 4.44 -3.72 -0.80
N LEU A 121 4.45 -2.68 0.02
CA LEU A 121 3.57 -1.52 0.00
C LEU A 121 4.42 -0.28 -0.26
N GLU A 122 4.29 0.26 -1.46
CA GLU A 122 5.10 1.35 -1.99
C GLU A 122 4.25 2.60 -2.20
N GLY A 123 4.61 3.67 -1.49
CA GLY A 123 4.03 5.00 -1.61
C GLY A 123 4.91 5.86 -2.51
N ARG A 124 4.42 6.19 -3.71
CA ARG A 124 5.10 7.03 -4.70
C ARG A 124 4.66 8.47 -4.54
N LEU A 125 5.44 9.23 -3.79
CA LEU A 125 5.11 10.59 -3.37
C LEU A 125 5.66 11.56 -4.41
N LYS A 126 4.77 12.29 -5.10
CA LYS A 126 5.18 13.27 -6.10
C LYS A 126 5.49 14.61 -5.43
N LYS A 127 6.17 15.49 -6.15
CA LYS A 127 6.52 16.86 -5.72
C LYS A 127 5.39 17.62 -5.01
N ARG A 128 4.13 17.50 -5.48
CA ARG A 128 2.97 18.15 -4.83
C ARG A 128 2.72 17.60 -3.43
N PHE A 129 2.77 16.28 -3.23
CA PHE A 129 2.63 15.69 -1.91
C PHE A 129 3.72 16.20 -0.97
N LEU A 130 4.98 16.25 -1.42
CA LEU A 130 6.07 16.76 -0.60
C LEU A 130 5.81 18.21 -0.17
N LYS A 131 5.43 19.10 -1.10
CA LYS A 131 5.09 20.50 -0.81
C LYS A 131 3.91 20.66 0.15
N ASP A 132 2.81 19.95 -0.10
CA ASP A 132 1.61 20.00 0.74
C ASP A 132 1.89 19.48 2.17
N ASN A 133 2.95 18.69 2.34
CA ASN A 133 3.45 18.17 3.61
C ASN A 133 4.66 18.93 4.17
N GLN A 134 4.98 20.11 3.61
CA GLN A 134 6.10 20.96 4.06
C GLN A 134 7.47 20.26 4.01
N ILE A 135 7.63 19.31 3.07
CA ILE A 135 8.87 18.61 2.81
C ILE A 135 9.64 19.34 1.70
N PRO A 136 10.92 19.70 1.90
CA PRO A 136 11.72 20.34 0.86
C PRO A 136 11.83 19.48 -0.39
N VAL A 137 11.77 20.12 -1.55
CA VAL A 137 11.89 19.44 -2.85
C VAL A 137 13.27 19.64 -3.48
N ASN A 138 14.04 20.64 -3.05
CA ASN A 138 15.46 20.72 -3.39
C ASN A 138 16.20 19.55 -2.71
N PHE A 139 17.02 18.83 -3.47
CA PHE A 139 17.65 17.59 -3.01
C PHE A 139 18.52 17.79 -1.77
N SER A 140 19.42 18.79 -1.80
CA SER A 140 20.31 19.09 -0.68
C SER A 140 19.53 19.51 0.57
N ALA A 141 18.50 20.36 0.39
CA ALA A 141 17.63 20.76 1.48
C ALA A 141 16.82 19.58 2.07
N LEU A 142 16.38 18.64 1.22
CA LEU A 142 15.69 17.43 1.66
C LEU A 142 16.60 16.52 2.48
N CYS A 143 17.84 16.32 2.05
CA CYS A 143 18.83 15.52 2.79
C CYS A 143 19.09 16.12 4.18
N LEU A 144 19.30 17.44 4.26
CA LEU A 144 19.46 18.14 5.53
C LEU A 144 18.20 18.01 6.40
N TYR A 145 17.03 18.23 5.81
CA TYR A 145 15.75 18.07 6.50
C TYR A 145 15.61 16.67 7.12
N GLN A 146 15.91 15.62 6.35
CA GLN A 146 15.88 14.24 6.86
C GLN A 146 16.84 14.08 8.05
N GLN A 147 18.10 14.50 7.90
CA GLN A 147 19.09 14.38 8.97
C GLN A 147 18.65 15.10 10.25
N HIS A 148 18.01 16.26 10.13
CA HIS A 148 17.45 16.99 11.27
C HIS A 148 16.22 16.30 11.87
N TYR A 149 15.30 15.82 11.02
CA TYR A 149 14.08 15.13 11.41
C TYR A 149 14.38 13.87 12.24
N GLU A 150 15.40 13.12 11.84
CA GLU A 150 15.71 11.81 12.43
C GLU A 150 16.57 11.89 13.70
N ARG A 151 17.05 13.09 14.11
CA ARG A 151 17.86 13.27 15.34
C ARG A 151 17.14 12.83 16.61
N GLY A 152 15.82 12.95 16.64
CA GLY A 152 14.98 12.59 17.79
C GLY A 152 14.50 11.14 17.78
N GLY A 153 15.01 10.29 16.88
CA GLY A 153 14.56 8.90 16.71
C GLY A 153 13.30 8.74 15.86
N ALA A 154 12.78 9.82 15.25
CA ALA A 154 11.76 9.74 14.22
C ALA A 154 12.33 9.15 12.93
N ASN A 155 11.47 8.70 12.01
CA ASN A 155 11.89 8.15 10.73
C ASN A 155 11.06 8.78 9.60
N LEU A 156 11.70 9.60 8.78
CA LEU A 156 10.98 10.39 7.77
C LEU A 156 10.25 9.48 6.76
N ILE A 157 10.89 8.38 6.35
CA ILE A 157 10.33 7.44 5.39
C ILE A 157 9.10 6.74 5.98
N TYR A 158 9.14 6.35 7.26
CA TYR A 158 8.00 5.77 7.96
C TYR A 158 6.83 6.74 8.00
N ASP A 159 7.04 7.97 8.46
CA ASP A 159 5.97 8.92 8.68
C ASP A 159 5.31 9.36 7.37
N LEU A 160 6.12 9.53 6.31
CA LEU A 160 5.61 9.77 4.97
C LEU A 160 4.85 8.56 4.40
N TRP A 161 5.36 7.34 4.65
CA TRP A 161 4.67 6.11 4.25
C TRP A 161 3.31 6.00 4.93
N MET A 162 3.27 6.14 6.26
CA MET A 162 2.05 6.10 7.08
C MET A 162 1.03 7.10 6.57
N LYS A 163 1.45 8.34 6.32
CA LYS A 163 0.59 9.39 5.78
C LYS A 163 0.09 9.09 4.37
N SER A 164 0.88 8.41 3.55
CA SER A 164 0.49 8.05 2.18
C SER A 164 -0.52 6.90 2.13
N PHE A 165 -0.44 5.96 3.09
CA PHE A 165 -1.30 4.77 3.20
C PHE A 165 -2.49 4.94 4.15
N ASP A 166 -2.62 6.07 4.83
CA ASP A 166 -3.65 6.31 5.87
C ASP A 166 -5.08 5.95 5.45
N ASP A 167 -5.50 6.34 4.24
CA ASP A 167 -6.82 5.98 3.68
C ASP A 167 -7.03 4.45 3.65
N LEU A 168 -6.01 3.70 3.26
CA LEU A 168 -6.07 2.24 3.16
C LEU A 168 -5.97 1.58 4.54
N LEU A 169 -5.08 2.06 5.43
CA LEU A 169 -4.93 1.52 6.78
C LEU A 169 -6.19 1.77 7.62
N THR A 170 -6.79 2.95 7.51
CA THR A 170 -8.08 3.27 8.15
C THR A 170 -9.19 2.36 7.64
N ALA A 171 -9.23 2.08 6.34
CA ALA A 171 -10.17 1.12 5.78
C ALA A 171 -9.97 -0.31 6.34
N LEU A 172 -8.74 -0.70 6.69
CA LEU A 172 -8.47 -2.02 7.29
C LEU A 172 -8.78 -2.10 8.79
N ARG A 173 -8.57 -1.03 9.56
CA ARG A 173 -8.81 -1.02 11.02
C ARG A 173 -10.27 -1.29 11.39
N GLY A 174 -11.22 -0.92 10.52
CA GLY A 174 -12.65 -1.19 10.75
C GLY A 174 -13.05 -2.68 10.69
N MET A 175 -12.10 -3.61 10.50
CA MET A 175 -12.38 -5.01 10.19
C MET A 175 -12.37 -5.99 11.36
N GLU A 176 -12.19 -5.53 12.60
CA GLU A 176 -12.17 -6.44 13.78
C GLU A 176 -13.50 -7.21 14.00
N MET A 177 -14.55 -6.88 13.23
CA MET A 177 -15.83 -7.57 13.24
C MET A 177 -15.89 -8.69 12.20
N ASN A 178 -16.00 -9.95 12.64
CA ASN A 178 -16.33 -11.08 11.78
C ASN A 178 -17.74 -10.90 11.18
N ILE A 179 -17.84 -10.79 9.86
CA ILE A 179 -19.08 -10.47 9.12
C ILE A 179 -19.81 -11.70 8.57
N TYR A 180 -19.22 -12.89 8.64
CA TYR A 180 -19.69 -13.99 7.81
C TYR A 180 -20.93 -14.73 8.33
N ASP A 181 -21.56 -14.24 9.40
CA ASP A 181 -22.83 -14.78 9.87
C ASP A 181 -24.00 -13.86 9.49
N ASP A 182 -24.71 -14.26 8.44
CA ASP A 182 -25.90 -13.57 7.93
C ASP A 182 -27.00 -13.48 9.01
N GLU A 183 -27.08 -14.47 9.91
CA GLU A 183 -28.03 -14.47 11.04
C GLU A 183 -27.66 -13.39 12.05
N HIS A 184 -26.38 -13.32 12.43
CA HIS A 184 -25.88 -12.28 13.33
C HIS A 184 -26.06 -10.87 12.77
N ILE A 185 -25.84 -10.66 11.47
CA ILE A 185 -26.11 -9.38 10.80
C ILE A 185 -27.59 -9.03 10.86
N PHE A 186 -28.46 -10.00 10.60
CA PHE A 186 -29.89 -9.76 10.64
C PHE A 186 -30.38 -9.43 12.06
N GLU A 187 -29.89 -10.12 13.08
CA GLU A 187 -30.21 -9.82 14.48
C GLU A 187 -29.70 -8.43 14.89
N ARG A 188 -28.48 -8.04 14.50
CA ARG A 188 -27.99 -6.67 14.74
C ARG A 188 -28.86 -5.61 14.06
N LEU A 189 -29.31 -5.86 12.83
CA LEU A 189 -30.23 -4.96 12.13
C LEU A 189 -31.57 -4.85 12.85
N LYS A 190 -32.12 -5.95 13.39
CA LYS A 190 -33.35 -5.94 14.17
C LYS A 190 -33.18 -5.11 15.44
N LEU A 191 -32.10 -5.34 16.19
CA LEU A 191 -31.80 -4.62 17.43
C LEU A 191 -31.64 -3.12 17.20
N HIS A 192 -31.00 -2.72 16.09
CA HIS A 192 -30.71 -1.30 15.83
C HIS A 192 -31.85 -0.55 15.12
N TYR A 193 -32.70 -1.23 14.33
CA TYR A 193 -33.69 -0.59 13.46
C TYR A 193 -35.12 -1.09 13.63
N TYR A 194 -35.48 -1.60 14.81
CA TYR A 194 -36.88 -1.87 15.15
C TYR A 194 -37.68 -0.57 15.33
N SER A 195 -38.99 -0.67 15.20
CA SER A 195 -39.92 0.43 15.47
C SER A 195 -41.23 -0.11 16.02
N THR A 196 -41.89 0.64 16.89
CA THR A 196 -43.22 0.29 17.39
C THR A 196 -44.30 0.83 16.46
N THR A 197 -45.24 -0.03 16.06
CA THR A 197 -46.40 0.35 15.26
C THR A 197 -47.42 1.13 16.10
N PRO A 198 -48.37 1.87 15.49
CA PRO A 198 -49.43 2.56 16.23
C PRO A 198 -50.28 1.63 17.13
N LYS A 199 -50.27 0.31 16.85
CA LYS A 199 -50.96 -0.71 17.63
C LYS A 199 -50.11 -1.32 18.77
N GLY A 200 -48.91 -0.80 19.01
CA GLY A 200 -47.99 -1.30 20.06
C GLY A 200 -47.12 -2.49 19.64
N ASN A 201 -47.30 -3.06 18.45
CA ASN A 201 -46.48 -4.19 17.98
C ASN A 201 -45.10 -3.73 17.51
N ILE A 202 -44.06 -4.54 17.77
CA ILE A 202 -42.71 -4.33 17.23
C ILE A 202 -42.69 -4.68 15.74
N SER A 203 -42.10 -3.81 14.92
CA SER A 203 -41.89 -4.00 13.48
C SER A 203 -40.41 -3.99 13.15
N TYR A 204 -40.00 -4.96 12.33
CA TYR A 204 -38.65 -5.10 11.78
C TYR A 204 -38.58 -4.79 10.27
N ALA A 205 -39.58 -4.11 9.72
CA ALA A 205 -39.68 -3.85 8.27
C ALA A 205 -38.50 -3.03 7.73
N LYS A 206 -37.94 -2.12 8.54
CA LYS A 206 -36.71 -1.38 8.17
C LYS A 206 -35.50 -2.31 8.13
N ALA A 207 -35.32 -3.13 9.17
CA ALA A 207 -34.24 -4.12 9.24
C ALA A 207 -34.28 -5.09 8.05
N GLN A 208 -35.45 -5.62 7.69
CA GLN A 208 -35.63 -6.51 6.53
C GLN A 208 -35.22 -5.86 5.20
N ARG A 209 -35.57 -4.58 4.98
CA ARG A 209 -35.17 -3.86 3.76
C ARG A 209 -33.65 -3.66 3.69
N ILE A 210 -33.03 -3.31 4.81
CA ILE A 210 -31.56 -3.16 4.89
C ILE A 210 -30.87 -4.51 4.66
N PHE A 211 -31.40 -5.59 5.25
CA PHE A 211 -30.89 -6.93 5.05
C PHE A 211 -31.02 -7.40 3.59
N GLY A 212 -32.12 -7.04 2.92
CA GLY A 212 -32.26 -7.25 1.47
C GLY A 212 -31.15 -6.55 0.67
N PHE A 213 -30.82 -5.31 1.01
CA PHE A 213 -29.69 -4.60 0.40
C PHE A 213 -28.34 -5.29 0.69
N TYR A 214 -28.10 -5.73 1.93
CA TYR A 214 -26.91 -6.51 2.28
C TYR A 214 -26.78 -7.79 1.44
N ARG A 215 -27.86 -8.59 1.31
CA ARG A 215 -27.87 -9.79 0.47
C ARG A 215 -27.59 -9.50 -1.00
N ARG A 216 -28.06 -8.35 -1.51
CA ARG A 216 -27.69 -7.90 -2.87
C ARG A 216 -26.19 -7.62 -2.98
N LEU A 217 -25.57 -7.00 -1.98
CA LEU A 217 -24.12 -6.81 -1.97
C LEU A 217 -23.36 -8.15 -1.97
N VAL A 218 -23.83 -9.13 -1.19
CA VAL A 218 -23.25 -10.49 -1.15
C VAL A 218 -23.39 -11.21 -2.50
N ASN A 219 -24.55 -11.11 -3.15
CA ASN A 219 -24.84 -11.87 -4.37
C ASN A 219 -24.34 -11.20 -5.66
N GLU A 220 -24.53 -9.88 -5.77
CA GLU A 220 -24.27 -9.12 -7.00
C GLU A 220 -22.92 -8.39 -6.95
N GLY A 221 -22.42 -8.08 -5.75
CA GLY A 221 -21.18 -7.33 -5.54
C GLY A 221 -21.36 -5.82 -5.48
N PHE A 222 -20.49 -5.17 -4.71
CA PHE A 222 -20.61 -3.76 -4.33
C PHE A 222 -20.79 -2.82 -5.53
N TYR A 223 -19.92 -2.95 -6.54
CA TYR A 223 -19.95 -2.05 -7.71
C TYR A 223 -21.13 -2.30 -8.63
N ASN A 224 -21.57 -3.56 -8.76
CA ASN A 224 -22.76 -3.88 -9.56
C ASN A 224 -24.02 -3.31 -8.91
N VAL A 225 -24.17 -3.49 -7.59
CA VAL A 225 -25.28 -2.90 -6.83
C VAL A 225 -25.24 -1.37 -6.93
N LEU A 226 -24.07 -0.73 -6.76
CA LEU A 226 -23.90 0.72 -6.90
C LEU A 226 -24.35 1.25 -8.27
N ASN A 227 -24.07 0.50 -9.34
CA ASN A 227 -24.44 0.89 -10.70
C ASN A 227 -25.91 0.56 -11.06
N SER A 228 -26.55 -0.37 -10.32
CA SER A 228 -27.92 -0.83 -10.58
C SER A 228 -29.02 0.01 -9.93
N MET A 229 -28.69 0.94 -9.04
CA MET A 229 -29.68 1.71 -8.27
C MET A 229 -29.29 3.17 -8.10
N SER A 230 -30.22 4.00 -7.60
CA SER A 230 -29.93 5.42 -7.41
C SER A 230 -28.83 5.63 -6.38
N ARG A 231 -27.86 6.49 -6.72
CA ARG A 231 -26.66 6.77 -5.90
C ARG A 231 -27.03 7.20 -4.48
N MET A 232 -28.03 8.07 -4.33
CA MET A 232 -28.52 8.52 -3.01
C MET A 232 -29.05 7.35 -2.17
N THR A 233 -29.81 6.44 -2.77
CA THR A 233 -30.35 5.27 -2.08
C THR A 233 -29.24 4.32 -1.66
N PHE A 234 -28.27 4.06 -2.55
CA PHE A 234 -27.12 3.22 -2.26
C PHE A 234 -26.35 3.73 -1.04
N TRP A 235 -25.94 5.00 -1.04
CA TRP A 235 -25.18 5.56 0.08
C TRP A 235 -25.99 5.58 1.37
N ARG A 236 -27.30 5.85 1.32
CA ARG A 236 -28.17 5.77 2.50
C ARG A 236 -28.16 4.37 3.11
N TYR A 237 -28.38 3.33 2.31
CA TYR A 237 -28.35 1.96 2.83
C TYR A 237 -26.96 1.51 3.28
N LEU A 238 -25.92 1.99 2.59
CA LEU A 238 -24.54 1.76 3.01
C LEU A 238 -24.27 2.35 4.40
N THR A 239 -24.71 3.58 4.65
CA THR A 239 -24.61 4.22 5.98
C THR A 239 -25.34 3.40 7.04
N LEU A 240 -26.54 2.90 6.74
CA LEU A 240 -27.30 2.08 7.69
C LEU A 240 -26.57 0.76 8.03
N LEU A 241 -25.83 0.18 7.08
CA LEU A 241 -24.99 -0.99 7.37
C LEU A 241 -23.74 -0.61 8.18
N THR A 242 -23.15 0.57 7.93
CA THR A 242 -21.99 1.03 8.71
C THR A 242 -22.34 1.38 10.14
N ASP A 243 -23.53 1.91 10.40
CA ASP A 243 -24.01 2.26 11.75
C ASP A 243 -24.06 1.05 12.69
N ILE A 244 -24.32 -0.16 12.15
CA ILE A 244 -24.33 -1.41 12.93
C ILE A 244 -22.94 -2.06 13.07
N GLY A 245 -21.88 -1.33 12.73
CA GLY A 245 -20.48 -1.74 12.93
C GLY A 245 -19.87 -2.55 11.78
N ILE A 246 -20.47 -2.54 10.58
CA ILE A 246 -19.90 -3.18 9.38
C ILE A 246 -19.09 -2.15 8.62
N SER A 247 -17.77 -2.33 8.49
CA SER A 247 -16.96 -1.32 7.80
C SER A 247 -17.20 -1.29 6.29
N LYS A 248 -17.00 -0.11 5.68
CA LYS A 248 -17.18 0.07 4.23
C LYS A 248 -16.29 -0.88 3.41
N SER A 249 -15.05 -1.09 3.81
CA SER A 249 -14.10 -1.96 3.12
C SER A 249 -14.57 -3.43 3.12
N GLN A 250 -15.20 -3.86 4.21
CA GLN A 250 -15.83 -5.18 4.29
C GLN A 250 -17.03 -5.27 3.35
N LEU A 251 -17.91 -4.26 3.33
CA LEU A 251 -19.03 -4.18 2.37
C LEU A 251 -18.55 -4.23 0.91
N GLN A 252 -17.38 -3.65 0.61
CA GLN A 252 -16.76 -3.70 -0.72
C GLN A 252 -16.21 -5.08 -1.10
N ASN A 253 -15.98 -5.97 -0.13
CA ASN A 253 -15.35 -7.27 -0.30
C ASN A 253 -16.28 -8.46 0.05
N LEU A 254 -17.60 -8.25 0.07
CA LEU A 254 -18.57 -9.30 0.43
C LEU A 254 -18.65 -10.47 -0.56
N THR A 255 -18.24 -10.29 -1.83
CA THR A 255 -18.33 -11.30 -2.89
C THR A 255 -17.17 -12.32 -2.90
N GLY A 256 -16.60 -12.66 -1.74
CA GLY A 256 -15.45 -13.58 -1.62
C GLY A 256 -15.80 -14.91 -0.97
N ASP A 257 -14.95 -15.92 -1.17
CA ASP A 257 -15.03 -17.19 -0.43
C ASP A 257 -15.01 -16.94 1.08
N LYS A 258 -16.05 -17.42 1.77
CA LYS A 258 -16.28 -17.25 3.21
C LYS A 258 -15.21 -17.91 4.11
N SER A 259 -14.24 -18.63 3.52
CA SER A 259 -13.44 -19.64 4.20
C SER A 259 -12.08 -19.18 4.72
N ASN A 260 -11.54 -18.03 4.29
CA ASN A 260 -10.21 -17.60 4.72
C ASN A 260 -10.24 -16.31 5.53
N VAL A 261 -9.97 -16.44 6.84
CA VAL A 261 -9.65 -15.30 7.70
C VAL A 261 -8.31 -14.73 7.25
N ILE A 262 -8.36 -13.61 6.53
CA ILE A 262 -7.16 -12.90 6.07
C ILE A 262 -6.50 -12.22 7.28
N PRO A 263 -5.18 -12.41 7.53
CA PRO A 263 -4.48 -11.84 8.69
C PRO A 263 -4.17 -10.36 8.49
N PHE A 264 -5.19 -9.52 8.34
CA PHE A 264 -5.03 -8.08 8.12
C PHE A 264 -4.34 -7.37 9.28
N TYR A 265 -4.41 -7.91 10.51
CA TYR A 265 -3.64 -7.38 11.64
C TYR A 265 -2.15 -7.26 11.32
N LYS A 266 -1.55 -8.21 10.57
CA LYS A 266 -0.14 -8.13 10.16
C LYS A 266 0.12 -6.98 9.19
N VAL A 267 -0.85 -6.68 8.32
CA VAL A 267 -0.77 -5.57 7.36
C VAL A 267 -0.97 -4.22 8.05
N ILE A 268 -1.79 -4.17 9.10
CA ILE A 268 -2.02 -2.97 9.91
C ILE A 268 -0.80 -2.66 10.79
N HIS A 269 -0.17 -3.70 11.35
CA HIS A 269 1.00 -3.59 12.23
C HIS A 269 2.27 -4.05 11.51
N ILE A 270 2.70 -3.27 10.52
CA ILE A 270 3.97 -3.53 9.83
C ILE A 270 5.13 -3.25 10.80
N ASP A 271 5.99 -4.25 11.00
CA ASP A 271 7.21 -4.10 11.79
C ASP A 271 8.29 -3.38 10.98
N PHE A 272 8.61 -2.15 11.38
CA PHE A 272 9.63 -1.31 10.73
C PHE A 272 11.06 -1.80 10.96
N SER A 273 11.29 -2.64 11.98
CA SER A 273 12.61 -3.17 12.29
C SER A 273 13.04 -4.28 11.32
N GLN A 274 12.10 -4.97 10.68
CA GLN A 274 12.37 -6.13 9.82
C GLN A 274 12.17 -5.84 8.32
N GLN A 275 12.67 -4.69 7.85
CA GLN A 275 12.50 -4.25 6.45
C GLN A 275 13.61 -4.69 5.49
N ARG A 276 14.71 -5.23 6.03
CA ARG A 276 15.88 -5.69 5.28
C ARG A 276 16.26 -7.09 5.79
N PRO A 277 16.87 -7.96 4.96
CA PRO A 277 17.44 -9.21 5.45
C PRO A 277 18.53 -8.95 6.50
N ASP A 278 18.70 -9.85 7.47
CA ASP A 278 19.71 -9.70 8.54
C ASP A 278 21.15 -9.62 8.00
N TRP A 279 21.40 -10.21 6.83
CA TRP A 279 22.69 -10.17 6.15
C TRP A 279 22.87 -8.95 5.24
N TYR A 280 21.90 -8.03 5.18
CA TYR A 280 22.03 -6.81 4.42
C TYR A 280 23.03 -5.86 5.09
N VAL A 281 24.01 -5.42 4.29
CA VAL A 281 24.96 -4.38 4.69
C VAL A 281 24.70 -3.16 3.83
N GLU A 282 24.46 -2.02 4.47
CA GLU A 282 24.24 -0.75 3.78
C GLU A 282 25.49 -0.38 2.98
N PRO A 283 25.37 -0.12 1.66
CA PRO A 283 26.52 0.20 0.84
C PRO A 283 27.09 1.56 1.26
N ILE A 284 28.38 1.58 1.55
CA ILE A 284 29.11 2.84 1.80
C ILE A 284 29.29 3.56 0.47
N SER A 285 29.00 4.86 0.45
CA SER A 285 29.18 5.66 -0.76
C SER A 285 30.63 5.59 -1.24
N VAL A 286 30.85 5.70 -2.56
CA VAL A 286 32.22 5.68 -3.12
C VAL A 286 33.04 6.86 -2.57
N PHE A 287 32.39 7.99 -2.32
CA PHE A 287 33.01 9.18 -1.74
C PHE A 287 33.45 8.97 -0.29
N GLU A 288 32.62 8.35 0.56
CA GLU A 288 33.02 8.00 1.93
C GLU A 288 34.11 6.92 1.95
N ARG A 289 34.03 5.94 1.04
CA ARG A 289 35.10 4.94 0.89
C ARG A 289 36.44 5.57 0.52
N GLN A 290 36.45 6.60 -0.32
CA GLN A 290 37.66 7.35 -0.69
C GLN A 290 38.14 8.28 0.44
N ASN A 291 37.23 8.91 1.20
CA ASN A 291 37.56 9.76 2.34
C ASN A 291 38.11 8.99 3.56
N ASN A 292 37.85 7.69 3.66
CA ASN A 292 38.52 6.82 4.64
C ASN A 292 39.93 6.38 4.21
N ILE A 293 40.35 6.69 2.98
CA ILE A 293 41.72 6.46 2.48
C ILE A 293 42.56 7.75 2.56
N TYR A 294 41.90 8.92 2.58
CA TYR A 294 42.54 10.21 2.87
C TYR A 294 41.66 11.02 3.84
N PRO A 295 42.06 11.16 5.12
CA PRO A 295 41.26 11.91 6.08
C PRO A 295 41.22 13.36 5.65
N PHE A 296 40.04 13.83 5.25
CA PHE A 296 39.76 15.25 5.16
C PHE A 296 39.97 15.83 6.57
N LYS A 297 41.09 16.54 6.75
CA LYS A 297 41.25 17.44 7.88
C LYS A 297 40.04 18.36 7.90
N GLN A 298 39.36 18.38 9.04
CA GLN A 298 38.44 19.46 9.40
C GLN A 298 39.13 20.78 9.07
N VAL A 299 38.60 21.52 8.10
CA VAL A 299 38.80 22.96 8.07
C VAL A 299 37.59 23.53 8.78
N ALA A 300 37.66 23.49 10.11
CA ALA A 300 36.98 24.46 10.93
C ALA A 300 37.77 25.78 10.82
N ASN A 301 37.03 26.89 10.72
CA ASN A 301 37.43 28.30 10.81
C ASN A 301 37.88 29.00 9.51
N ALA A 302 36.95 29.76 8.92
CA ALA A 302 37.04 31.21 8.74
C ALA A 302 35.63 31.79 8.58
#